data_AF-M5EVM5-F1
#
_entry.id   AF-M5EVM5-F1
#
_cell.length_a   1.000
_cell.length_b   1.000
_cell.length_c   1.000
_cell.angle_alpha   90.00
_cell.angle_beta   90.00
_cell.angle_gamma   90.00
#
_symmetry.space_group_name_H-M   'P 1'
#
loop_
_entity.id
_entity.type
_entity.pdbx_description
1 polymer ?
#
loop_
_entity_poly.entity_id
_entity_poly.type
_entity_poly.pdbx_seq_one_letter_code
_entity_poly.pdbx_strand_id
1 'polypeptide(L)'
;MGARIEGAGTHRILIEGGSSWRAAMHDITPDRIEAGTYAAAAAITGGQFEQTHARLEHMASVVQLLEATGAKIWPGDRGLIVSGRSRRPT
;
A
#
# COMPACT_ATOMS: atom_id res chain seq x y z
N MET A 1 7.62 -5.32 -22.89
CA MET A 1 6.79 -4.12 -23.21
C MET A 1 6.51 -4.06 -24.71
N GLY A 2 5.41 -3.44 -25.13
CA GLY A 2 5.09 -3.33 -26.57
C GLY A 2 3.64 -2.99 -26.94
N ALA A 3 2.68 -3.10 -26.03
CA ALA A 3 1.29 -2.71 -26.26
C ALA A 3 1.00 -1.32 -25.70
N ARG A 4 0.02 -0.62 -26.28
CA ARG A 4 -0.55 0.61 -25.71
C ARG A 4 -1.81 0.24 -24.92
N ILE A 5 -1.81 0.55 -23.64
CA ILE A 5 -2.88 0.23 -22.70
C ILE A 5 -3.31 1.52 -22.01
N GLU A 6 -4.59 1.84 -22.07
CA GLU A 6 -5.19 3.02 -21.44
C GLU A 6 -6.36 2.60 -20.53
N GLY A 7 -6.62 3.40 -19.49
CA GLY A 7 -7.74 3.18 -18.57
C GLY A 7 -7.48 2.13 -17.48
N ALA A 8 -6.23 1.72 -17.25
CA ALA A 8 -5.87 0.85 -16.13
C ALA A 8 -6.30 1.47 -14.79
N GLY A 9 -6.97 0.69 -13.94
CA GLY A 9 -7.56 1.16 -12.69
C GLY A 9 -8.96 1.78 -12.82
N THR A 10 -9.55 1.80 -14.02
CA THR A 10 -10.93 2.26 -14.26
C THR A 10 -11.86 1.10 -14.66
N HIS A 11 -13.14 1.40 -14.90
CA HIS A 11 -14.14 0.43 -15.34
C HIS A 11 -14.01 0.00 -16.81
N ARG A 12 -13.18 0.68 -17.61
CA ARG A 12 -12.96 0.39 -19.03
C ARG A 12 -11.49 0.46 -19.37
N ILE A 13 -11.00 -0.58 -20.06
CA ILE A 13 -9.62 -0.65 -20.54
C ILE A 13 -9.66 -0.64 -22.07
N LEU A 14 -8.81 0.19 -22.68
CA LEU A 14 -8.56 0.20 -24.12
C LEU A 14 -7.17 -0.38 -24.39
N ILE A 15 -7.10 -1.38 -25.26
CA ILE A 15 -5.86 -2.06 -25.62
C ILE A 15 -5.67 -1.96 -27.12
N GLU A 16 -4.54 -1.40 -27.53
CA GLU A 16 -4.06 -1.44 -28.91
C GLU A 16 -2.86 -2.40 -28.98
N GLY A 17 -2.99 -3.42 -29.81
CA GLY A 17 -1.99 -4.49 -29.95
C GLY A 17 -0.64 -3.96 -30.44
N GLY A 18 0.44 -4.45 -29.83
CA GLY A 18 1.80 -4.13 -30.24
C GLY A 18 2.26 -4.93 -31.45
N SER A 19 2.93 -4.28 -32.40
CA SER A 19 3.54 -4.95 -33.57
C SER A 19 4.86 -5.64 -33.28
N SER A 20 5.51 -5.33 -32.15
CA SER A 20 6.73 -5.99 -31.68
C SER A 20 6.85 -5.91 -30.16
N TRP A 21 7.54 -6.88 -29.56
CA TRP A 21 7.74 -6.96 -28.12
C TRP A 21 9.22 -6.81 -27.78
N ARG A 22 9.51 -6.07 -26.70
CA ARG A 22 10.87 -5.85 -26.22
C ARG A 22 11.01 -6.26 -24.76
N ALA A 23 12.21 -6.68 -24.39
CA ALA A 23 12.59 -6.87 -22.99
C ALA A 23 12.37 -5.57 -22.19
N ALA A 24 12.01 -5.72 -20.93
CA ALA A 24 11.78 -4.62 -20.02
C ALA A 24 12.13 -5.05 -18.59
N MET A 25 12.62 -4.11 -17.80
CA MET A 25 12.73 -4.26 -16.36
C MET A 25 11.52 -3.57 -15.72
N HIS A 26 10.92 -4.22 -14.74
CA HIS A 26 9.77 -3.70 -14.01
C HIS A 26 9.87 -4.12 -12.55
N ASP A 27 9.78 -3.14 -11.66
CA ASP A 27 9.72 -3.38 -10.23
C ASP A 27 8.31 -3.81 -9.83
N ILE A 28 8.24 -4.89 -9.06
CA ILE A 28 6.96 -5.43 -8.61
C ILE A 28 6.32 -4.48 -7.60
N THR A 29 5.00 -4.32 -7.73
CA THR A 29 4.23 -3.52 -6.78
C THR A 29 4.28 -4.16 -5.39
N PRO A 30 4.55 -3.38 -4.31
CA PRO A 30 4.59 -3.86 -2.94
C PRO A 30 3.30 -4.58 -2.51
N ASP A 31 3.43 -5.61 -1.66
CA ASP A 31 2.28 -6.39 -1.19
C ASP A 31 1.46 -5.62 -0.14
N ARG A 32 0.30 -5.11 -0.58
CA ARG A 32 -0.63 -4.36 0.28
C ARG A 32 -1.32 -5.22 1.35
N ILE A 33 -1.38 -6.54 1.19
CA ILE A 33 -1.98 -7.46 2.17
C ILE A 33 -1.00 -7.69 3.32
N GLU A 34 0.28 -7.90 3.01
CA GLU A 34 1.35 -7.95 4.02
C GLU A 34 1.39 -6.64 4.81
N ALA A 35 1.37 -5.49 4.12
CA ALA A 35 1.36 -4.19 4.79
C ALA A 35 0.15 -3.97 5.69
N GLY A 36 -1.04 -4.38 5.25
CA GLY A 36 -2.24 -4.33 6.10
C GLY A 36 -2.11 -5.22 7.33
N THR A 37 -1.49 -6.39 7.19
CA THR A 37 -1.30 -7.36 8.27
C THR A 37 -0.38 -6.80 9.36
N TYR A 38 0.77 -6.24 8.99
CA TYR A 38 1.67 -5.61 9.96
C TYR A 38 1.08 -4.33 10.57
N ALA A 39 0.32 -3.56 9.79
CA ALA A 39 -0.36 -2.38 10.32
C ALA A 39 -1.39 -2.75 11.39
N ALA A 40 -2.17 -3.81 11.17
CA ALA A 40 -3.07 -4.37 12.17
C ALA A 40 -2.32 -4.88 13.40
N ALA A 41 -1.16 -5.52 13.22
CA ALA A 41 -0.32 -5.97 14.33
C ALA A 41 0.15 -4.79 15.21
N ALA A 42 0.60 -3.68 14.63
CA ALA A 42 0.91 -2.46 15.40
C ALA A 42 -0.33 -1.90 16.11
N ALA A 43 -1.48 -1.84 15.44
CA ALA A 43 -2.72 -1.37 16.04
C ALA A 43 -3.12 -2.19 17.29
N ILE A 44 -2.96 -3.52 17.24
CA ILE A 44 -3.25 -4.44 18.35
C ILE A 44 -2.23 -4.29 19.48
N THR A 45 -0.94 -4.21 19.14
CA THR A 45 0.16 -4.24 20.13
C THR A 45 0.51 -2.88 20.71
N GLY A 46 0.03 -1.78 20.10
CA GLY A 46 0.46 -0.43 20.45
C GLY A 46 1.88 -0.11 19.97
N GLY A 47 2.46 -0.92 19.08
CA GLY A 47 3.80 -0.74 18.54
C GLY A 47 3.90 0.38 17.51
N GLN A 48 5.12 0.82 17.22
CA GLN A 48 5.42 1.80 16.17
C GLN A 48 6.58 1.33 15.31
N PHE A 49 6.42 1.36 13.99
CA PHE A 49 7.47 1.03 13.03
C PHE A 49 7.26 1.75 11.70
N GLU A 50 8.31 1.77 10.88
CA GLU A 50 8.23 2.19 9.48
C GLU A 50 8.29 0.94 8.59
N GLN A 51 7.26 0.74 7.78
CA GLN A 51 7.22 -0.29 6.75
C GLN A 51 7.83 0.22 5.46
N THR A 52 8.94 -0.37 5.05
CA THR A 52 9.64 0.02 3.83
C THR A 52 8.85 -0.37 2.58
N HIS A 53 8.92 0.47 1.55
CA HIS A 53 8.26 0.32 0.25
C HIS A 53 6.72 0.26 0.27
N ALA A 54 6.08 0.21 1.44
CA ALA A 54 4.62 0.27 1.54
C ALA A 54 4.09 1.59 0.98
N ARG A 55 2.99 1.51 0.24
CA ARG A 55 2.38 2.65 -0.47
C ARG A 55 1.00 2.94 0.09
N LEU A 56 0.84 4.14 0.66
CA LEU A 56 -0.42 4.57 1.25
C LEU A 56 -1.56 4.58 0.24
N GLU A 57 -1.29 4.92 -1.02
CA GLU A 57 -2.31 4.96 -2.09
C GLU A 57 -2.98 3.59 -2.35
N HIS A 58 -2.30 2.48 -2.04
CA HIS A 58 -2.84 1.13 -2.27
C HIS A 58 -3.67 0.61 -1.09
N MET A 59 -3.72 1.35 0.02
CA MET A 59 -4.23 0.88 1.32
C MET A 59 -5.36 1.74 1.89
N ALA A 60 -5.89 2.70 1.12
CA ALA A 60 -6.84 3.71 1.60
C ALA A 60 -7.98 3.15 2.47
N SER A 61 -8.66 2.08 2.03
CA SER A 61 -9.77 1.48 2.78
C SER A 61 -9.35 0.84 4.10
N VAL A 62 -8.20 0.16 4.12
CA VAL A 62 -7.68 -0.51 5.33
C VAL A 62 -7.20 0.54 6.34
N VAL A 63 -6.52 1.57 5.86
CA VAL A 63 -6.03 2.67 6.69
C VAL A 63 -7.18 3.41 7.36
N GLN A 64 -8.24 3.74 6.62
CA GLN A 64 -9.44 4.36 7.20
C GLN A 64 -10.02 3.55 8.36
N LEU A 65 -10.09 2.23 8.23
CA LEU A 65 -10.59 1.37 9.29
C LEU A 65 -9.64 1.34 10.51
N LEU A 66 -8.33 1.21 10.29
CA LEU A 66 -7.35 1.17 11.37
C LEU A 66 -7.29 2.51 12.12
N GLU A 67 -7.36 3.64 11.41
CA GLU A 67 -7.41 4.97 12.03
C GLU A 67 -8.68 5.19 12.84
N ALA A 68 -9.84 4.69 12.38
CA ALA A 68 -11.07 4.70 13.15
C ALA A 68 -10.96 3.92 14.49
N THR A 69 -10.03 2.96 14.58
CA THR A 69 -9.72 2.22 15.83
C THR A 69 -8.63 2.89 16.70
N GLY A 70 -8.08 4.03 16.24
CA GLY A 70 -7.11 4.82 16.99
C GLY A 70 -5.64 4.56 16.63
N ALA A 71 -5.35 3.77 15.60
CA ALA A 71 -4.02 3.75 14.99
C ALA A 71 -3.73 5.08 14.27
N LYS A 72 -2.46 5.41 14.09
CA LYS A 72 -2.00 6.54 13.28
C LYS A 72 -1.13 6.00 12.16
N ILE A 73 -1.43 6.40 10.93
CA ILE A 73 -0.74 5.90 9.74
C ILE A 73 -0.41 7.08 8.83
N TRP A 74 0.86 7.26 8.46
CA TRP A 74 1.30 8.39 7.63
C TRP A 74 2.54 8.06 6.79
N PRO A 75 2.81 8.80 5.70
CA PRO A 75 4.01 8.58 4.89
C PRO A 75 5.30 8.80 5.69
N GLY A 76 6.27 7.90 5.52
CA GLY A 76 7.64 8.04 6.02
C GLY A 76 8.65 8.18 4.88
N ASP A 77 9.92 8.37 5.21
CA ASP A 77 10.99 8.57 4.23
C ASP A 77 11.21 7.34 3.33
N ARG A 78 10.92 6.14 3.85
CA ARG A 78 11.15 4.86 3.15
C ARG A 78 9.86 4.11 2.83
N GLY A 79 8.70 4.63 3.20
CA GLY A 79 7.41 3.97 2.97
C GLY A 79 6.31 4.51 3.88
N LEU A 80 5.80 3.66 4.78
CA LEU A 80 4.64 3.96 5.62
C LEU A 80 4.97 3.81 7.10
N ILE A 81 4.74 4.85 7.90
CA ILE A 81 4.85 4.76 9.35
C ILE A 81 3.50 4.35 9.92
N VAL A 82 3.51 3.35 10.80
CA VAL A 82 2.35 2.88 11.53
C VAL A 82 2.63 2.99 13.03
N SER A 83 1.69 3.55 13.77
CA SER A 83 1.73 3.66 15.23
C SER A 83 0.38 3.23 15.81
N GLY A 84 0.40 2.17 16.62
CA GLY A 84 -0.76 1.74 17.39
C GLY A 84 -1.08 2.68 18.55
N ARG A 85 -2.31 2.63 19.05
CA ARG A 85 -2.73 3.46 20.18
C ARG A 85 -1.95 3.07 21.44
N SER A 86 -1.23 4.03 22.04
CA SER A 86 -0.60 3.84 23.34
C SER A 86 -1.65 3.58 24.42
N ARG A 87 -1.65 2.37 25.00
CA ARG A 87 -2.39 2.08 26.23
C ARG A 87 -1.54 2.59 27.40
N ARG A 88 -1.85 3.78 27.94
CA ARG A 88 -1.37 4.13 29.28
C ARG A 88 -1.97 3.11 30.26
N PRO A 89 -1.16 2.43 31.10
CA PRO A 89 -1.71 1.64 32.18
C PRO A 89 -2.52 2.57 33.10
N THR A 90 -3.79 2.24 33.32
CA THR A 90 -4.62 2.81 34.39
C THR A 90 -4.27 2.17 35.71
#